data_AF-Q0ZRQ6-F1
#
_entry.id   AF-Q0ZRQ6-F1
#
_cell.length_a   1.000
_cell.length_b   1.000
_cell.length_c   1.000
_cell.angle_alpha   90.00
_cell.angle_beta   90.00
_cell.angle_gamma   90.00
#
_symmetry.space_group_name_H-M   'P 1'
#
loop_
_entity.id
_entity.type
_entity.pdbx_description
1 polymer ?
#
loop_
_entity_poly.entity_id
_entity_poly.type
_entity_poly.pdbx_seq_one_letter_code
_entity_poly.pdbx_strand_id
1 'polypeptide(L)' 'QKSTLPKEATRILQSWLNDNLEKPYPDAETKERLQQLTQLSKTQVNTWFANARRRLNRNR' A
#
# COMPACT_ATOMS: atom_id res chain seq x y z
N GLN A 1 1.41 -8.33 -18.57
CA GLN A 1 1.46 -6.86 -18.54
C GLN A 1 1.66 -6.41 -17.09
N LYS A 2 2.66 -5.57 -16.79
CA LYS A 2 2.77 -4.93 -15.47
C LYS A 2 1.83 -3.71 -15.47
N SER A 3 0.60 -3.92 -15.03
CA SER A 3 -0.36 -2.83 -14.86
C SER A 3 0.13 -1.95 -13.72
N THR A 4 0.57 -0.74 -14.05
CA THR A 4 0.95 0.26 -13.05
C THR A 4 -0.33 0.72 -12.36
N LEU A 5 -0.32 0.80 -11.03
CA LEU A 5 -1.46 1.31 -10.28
C LEU A 5 -1.67 2.80 -10.58
N PRO A 6 -2.91 3.32 -10.48
CA PRO A 6 -3.17 4.74 -10.62
C PRO A 6 -2.29 5.58 -9.68
N LYS A 7 -1.87 6.76 -10.15
CA LYS A 7 -1.00 7.66 -9.37
C LYS A 7 -1.65 8.05 -8.05
N GLU A 8 -2.94 8.37 -8.07
CA GLU A 8 -3.67 8.78 -6.86
C GLU A 8 -3.81 7.63 -5.86
N ALA A 9 -4.15 6.43 -6.33
CA ALA A 9 -4.16 5.23 -5.51
C ALA A 9 -2.80 5.00 -4.84
N THR A 10 -1.71 5.13 -5.60
CA THR A 10 -0.35 4.99 -5.08
C THR A 10 -0.01 6.08 -4.05
N ARG A 11 -0.45 7.32 -4.26
CA ARG A 11 -0.25 8.44 -3.33
C ARG A 11 -0.91 8.16 -1.97
N ILE A 12 -2.15 7.67 -1.98
CA ILE A 12 -2.90 7.31 -0.77
C ILE A 12 -2.18 6.19 0.00
N LEU A 13 -1.80 5.10 -0.69
CA LEU A 13 -1.09 3.99 -0.05
C LEU A 13 0.27 4.41 0.52
N GLN A 14 0.98 5.30 -0.19
CA GLN A 14 2.27 5.82 0.25
C GLN A 14 2.16 6.78 1.43
N SER A 15 1.11 7.61 1.48
CA SER A 15 0.81 8.43 2.66
C SER A 15 0.67 7.55 3.90
N TRP A 16 -0.19 6.53 3.83
CA TRP A 16 -0.38 5.62 4.96
C TRP A 16 0.93 4.93 5.37
N LEU A 17 1.75 4.50 4.40
CA LEU A 17 3.03 3.86 4.70
C LEU A 17 4.01 4.80 5.41
N ASN A 18 4.08 6.05 5.00
CA ASN A 18 4.94 7.07 5.61
C ASN A 18 4.50 7.39 7.04
N ASP A 19 3.20 7.37 7.31
CA ASP A 19 2.64 7.58 8.65
C ASP A 19 2.86 6.35 9.57
N ASN A 20 3.22 5.19 9.01
CA ASN A 20 3.33 3.91 9.70
C ASN A 20 4.69 3.21 9.49
N LEU A 21 5.78 3.99 9.37
CA LEU A 21 7.13 3.44 9.11
C LEU A 21 7.67 2.53 10.22
N GLU A 22 7.22 2.70 11.46
CA GLU A 22 7.59 1.84 12.58
C GLU A 22 6.91 0.46 12.49
N LYS A 23 5.65 0.42 12.06
CA LYS A 23 4.85 -0.81 11.91
C LYS A 23 4.08 -0.81 10.57
N PRO A 24 4.75 -1.07 9.42
CA PRO A 24 4.17 -0.93 8.08
C PRO A 24 3.27 -2.11 7.66
N TYR A 25 2.41 -2.56 8.58
CA TYR A 25 1.52 -3.71 8.42
C TYR A 25 0.09 -3.26 8.70
N PRO A 26 -0.68 -2.86 7.66
CA PRO A 26 -2.08 -2.51 7.86
C PRO A 26 -2.86 -3.76 8.28
N ASP A 27 -3.78 -3.60 9.22
CA ASP A 27 -4.72 -4.63 9.62
C ASP A 27 -5.85 -4.82 8.59
N ALA A 28 -6.82 -5.67 8.90
CA ALA A 28 -7.93 -5.97 7.99
C ALA A 28 -8.80 -4.74 7.70
N GLU A 29 -9.18 -3.99 8.74
CA GLU A 29 -10.01 -2.80 8.64
C GLU A 29 -9.33 -1.70 7.83
N THR A 30 -8.04 -1.44 8.11
CA THR A 30 -7.23 -0.47 7.38
C THR A 30 -7.11 -0.86 5.91
N LYS A 31 -6.92 -2.15 5.60
CA LYS A 31 -6.89 -2.62 4.21
C LYS A 31 -8.22 -2.43 3.50
N GLU A 32 -9.35 -2.59 4.18
CA GLU A 32 -10.68 -2.35 3.61
C GLU A 32 -10.89 -0.85 3.34
N ARG A 33 -10.54 0.01 4.29
CA ARG A 33 -10.56 1.47 4.09
C ARG A 33 -9.69 1.90 2.91
N LEU A 34 -8.47 1.36 2.80
CA LEU A 34 -7.57 1.66 1.70
C LEU A 34 -8.09 1.14 0.35
N GLN A 35 -8.75 -0.01 0.31
CA GLN A 35 -9.43 -0.48 -0.91
C GLN A 35 -10.50 0.50 -1.36
N GLN A 36 -11.36 0.97 -0.45
CA GLN A 36 -12.41 1.93 -0.77
C GLN A 36 -11.85 3.27 -1.26
N LEU A 37 -10.80 3.79 -0.61
CA LEU A 37 -10.19 5.06 -1.01
C LEU A 37 -9.44 4.99 -2.35
N THR A 38 -8.80 3.85 -2.63
CA THR A 38 -7.98 3.69 -3.83
C THR A 38 -8.69 3.05 -5.02
N GLN A 39 -9.91 2.53 -4.80
CA GLN A 39 -10.66 1.73 -5.77
C GLN A 39 -9.85 0.54 -6.30
N LEU A 40 -8.96 -0.01 -5.47
CA LEU A 40 -8.17 -1.19 -5.77
C LEU A 40 -8.78 -2.42 -5.12
N SER A 41 -8.57 -3.57 -5.77
CA SER A 41 -8.87 -4.87 -5.16
C SER A 41 -7.99 -5.14 -3.93
N LYS A 42 -8.51 -5.96 -3.00
CA LYS A 42 -7.76 -6.48 -1.85
C LYS A 42 -6.39 -7.04 -2.23
N THR A 43 -6.32 -7.79 -3.34
CA THR A 43 -5.07 -8.38 -3.85
C THR A 43 -4.07 -7.32 -4.28
N GLN A 44 -4.50 -6.26 -4.97
CA GLN A 44 -3.62 -5.17 -5.38
C GLN A 44 -3.07 -4.42 -4.17
N VAL A 45 -3.93 -4.10 -3.18
CA VAL A 45 -3.50 -3.43 -1.93
C VAL A 45 -2.48 -4.30 -1.17
N ASN A 46 -2.77 -5.59 -0.97
CA ASN A 46 -1.85 -6.51 -0.31
C ASN A 46 -0.51 -6.63 -1.04
N THR A 47 -0.55 -6.76 -2.36
CA THR A 47 0.66 -6.88 -3.20
C THR A 47 1.49 -5.61 -3.15
N TRP A 48 0.84 -4.45 -3.18
CA TRP A 48 1.51 -3.16 -3.09
C TRP A 48 2.25 -3.04 -1.76
N PHE A 49 1.60 -3.31 -0.62
CA PHE A 49 2.23 -3.25 0.69
C PHE A 49 3.38 -4.24 0.86
N ALA A 50 3.23 -5.46 0.35
CA ALA A 50 4.32 -6.44 0.37
C ALA A 50 5.55 -5.94 -0.39
N ASN A 51 5.36 -5.35 -1.57
CA ASN A 51 6.45 -4.81 -2.37
C ASN A 51 7.03 -3.50 -1.78
N ALA A 52 6.19 -2.64 -1.23
CA ALA A 52 6.61 -1.37 -0.63
C ALA A 52 7.48 -1.61 0.61
N ARG A 53 7.11 -2.55 1.49
CA ARG A 53 7.95 -2.97 2.63
C ARG A 53 9.29 -3.54 2.19
N ARG A 54 9.32 -4.39 1.15
CA ARG A 54 10.59 -4.92 0.62
C ARG A 54 11.51 -3.80 0.14
N ARG A 55 10.95 -2.77 -0.50
CA ARG A 55 11.71 -1.58 -0.93
C ARG A 55 12.20 -0.75 0.25
N LEU A 56 11.36 -0.56 1.27
CA LEU A 56 11.73 0.15 2.51
C LEU A 56 12.93 -0.53 3.19
N ASN A 57 12.89 -1.86 3.32
CA ASN A 57 13.97 -2.62 3.96
C ASN A 57 15.27 -2.65 3.14
N ARG A 58 15.21 -2.44 1.82
CA ARG A 58 16.41 -2.33 0.98
C ARG A 58 17.09 -0.97 1.12
N ASN A 59 16.33 0.05 1.51
CA ASN A 59 16.79 1.43 1.67
C ASN A 59 17.13 1.79 3.12
N ARG A 60 17.01 0.83 4.05
CA ARG A 60 17.57 0.89 5.40
C ARG A 60 18.98 0.31 5.38
#